data_AF-A0A3D3SXH6-F1
#
_entry.id   AF-A0A3D3SXH6-F1
#
_cell.length_a   1.000
_cell.length_b   1.000
_cell.length_c   1.000
_cell.angle_alpha   90.00
_cell.angle_beta   90.00
_cell.angle_gamma   90.00
#
_symmetry.space_group_name_H-M   'P 1'
#
loop_
_entity.id
_entity.type
_entity.pdbx_description
1 polymer ?
#
loop_
_entity_poly.entity_id
_entity_poly.type
_entity_poly.pdbx_seq_one_letter_code
_entity_poly.pdbx_strand_id
1 'polypeptide(L)'
;MTTRQDRLFSTHSDPFTLARYGVLFFAILVSSSCTVGPDYVAPTIDAADQWSTSANAVNPDAPPLSEWWTLFNDPTLENYINQAVAHNRTLSIAKTNILRAHALRRQAGSLVFPTIDGSLSHSRQGTSGTTSDTFSAGSRRTLYNAGIETTWELDIFGGLRRQTSASDARLESAIANKDTVLLGIVTEVGRTYFDVLGLQKRIEIVEKNIALQATTFRLIEDLFNAGEATEFDLS
;
A
#
# COMPACT_ATOMS: atom_id res chain seq x y z
N MET A 1 31.57 -4.23 -90.36
CA MET A 1 32.07 -5.11 -89.29
C MET A 1 32.64 -4.22 -88.19
N THR A 2 31.82 -3.83 -87.21
CA THR A 2 31.71 -4.44 -85.86
C THR A 2 33.05 -4.32 -85.11
N THR A 3 33.16 -3.69 -83.94
CA THR A 3 32.38 -4.02 -82.74
C THR A 3 32.48 -2.90 -81.69
N ARG A 4 31.34 -2.65 -81.04
CA ARG A 4 31.09 -1.86 -79.83
C ARG A 4 31.65 -2.59 -78.62
N GLN A 5 32.40 -1.91 -77.73
CA GLN A 5 32.71 -2.43 -76.40
C GLN A 5 32.06 -1.55 -75.33
N ASP A 6 31.10 -2.15 -74.64
CA ASP A 6 30.37 -1.57 -73.51
C ASP A 6 31.28 -1.47 -72.27
N ARG A 7 31.30 -0.31 -71.63
CA ARG A 7 31.94 -0.14 -70.31
C ARG A 7 30.95 -0.57 -69.23
N LEU A 8 31.28 -1.65 -68.54
CA LEU A 8 30.64 -2.07 -67.30
C LEU A 8 30.94 -1.05 -66.19
N PHE A 9 29.88 -0.47 -65.62
CA PHE A 9 29.96 0.30 -64.38
C PHE A 9 30.26 -0.67 -63.23
N SER A 10 31.50 -0.64 -62.73
CA SER A 10 31.86 -1.22 -61.43
C SER A 10 31.63 -0.16 -60.36
N THR A 11 30.54 -0.30 -59.60
CA THR A 11 30.33 0.50 -58.38
C THR A 11 31.11 -0.17 -57.25
N HIS A 12 32.33 0.31 -57.00
CA HIS A 12 33.10 -0.06 -55.83
C HIS A 12 32.49 0.66 -54.62
N SER A 13 31.75 -0.06 -53.78
CA SER A 13 31.29 0.47 -52.50
C SER A 13 32.42 0.38 -51.47
N ASP A 14 32.95 1.53 -51.07
CA ASP A 14 34.04 1.60 -50.10
C ASP A 14 33.62 0.98 -48.75
N PRO A 15 34.35 0.00 -48.21
CA PRO A 15 33.97 -0.71 -46.98
C PRO A 15 33.83 0.22 -45.76
N PHE A 16 34.50 1.38 -45.78
CA PHE A 16 34.41 2.41 -44.75
C PHE A 16 33.09 3.20 -44.76
N THR A 17 32.41 3.29 -45.91
CA THR A 17 31.11 3.97 -46.00
C THR A 17 29.98 3.10 -45.44
N LEU A 18 30.00 1.79 -45.73
CA LEU A 18 29.05 0.83 -45.15
C LEU A 18 29.20 0.70 -43.63
N ALA A 19 30.43 0.73 -43.11
CA ALA A 19 30.67 0.73 -41.66
C ALA A 19 30.15 2.01 -40.97
N ARG A 20 30.28 3.19 -41.61
CA ARG A 20 29.74 4.46 -41.10
C ARG A 20 28.21 4.47 -41.05
N TYR A 21 27.54 3.97 -42.08
CA TYR A 21 26.08 3.86 -42.08
C TYR A 21 25.57 2.82 -41.07
N GLY A 22 26.30 1.72 -40.87
CA GLY A 22 25.98 0.73 -39.83
C GLY A 22 26.05 1.29 -38.40
N VAL A 23 27.08 2.09 -38.10
CA VAL A 23 27.23 2.75 -36.78
C VAL A 23 26.14 3.80 -36.55
N LEU A 24 25.79 4.60 -37.57
CA LEU A 24 24.69 5.57 -37.49
C LEU A 24 23.33 4.90 -37.31
N PHE A 25 23.06 3.80 -38.02
CA PHE A 25 21.82 3.04 -37.87
C PHE A 25 21.70 2.41 -36.47
N PHE A 26 22.79 1.86 -35.94
CA PHE A 26 22.84 1.32 -34.57
C PHE A 26 22.63 2.44 -33.52
N ALA A 27 23.21 3.62 -33.71
CA ALA A 27 23.02 4.76 -32.82
C ALA A 27 21.58 5.28 -32.77
N ILE A 28 20.87 5.28 -33.91
CA ILE A 28 19.44 5.66 -34.00
C ILE A 28 18.54 4.60 -33.35
N LEU A 29 18.87 3.31 -33.49
CA LEU A 29 18.12 2.23 -32.84
C LEU A 29 18.21 2.29 -31.30
N VAL A 30 19.40 2.59 -30.77
CA VAL A 30 19.65 2.65 -29.32
C VAL A 30 19.03 3.90 -28.69
N SER A 31 18.86 4.99 -29.44
CA SER A 31 18.20 6.21 -28.94
C SER A 31 16.67 6.14 -28.91
N SER A 32 16.08 5.04 -29.38
CA SER A 32 14.63 4.77 -29.34
C SER A 32 14.19 3.94 -28.12
N SER A 33 15.07 3.65 -27.16
CA SER A 33 14.72 2.91 -25.93
C SER A 33 13.95 3.79 -24.94
N CYS A 34 12.73 4.19 -25.30
CA CYS A 34 11.79 4.79 -24.37
C CYS A 34 11.12 3.67 -23.56
N THR A 35 10.97 3.87 -22.26
CA THR A 35 10.17 2.98 -21.40
C THR A 35 8.75 2.87 -21.97
N VAL A 36 8.33 1.65 -22.28
CA VAL A 36 7.03 1.38 -22.91
C VAL A 36 5.92 1.48 -21.87
N GLY A 37 4.78 2.04 -22.27
CA GLY A 37 3.59 2.21 -21.44
C GLY A 37 3.38 3.66 -20.98
N PRO A 38 2.12 4.08 -20.80
CA PRO A 38 1.79 5.44 -20.43
C PRO A 38 2.27 5.77 -19.02
N ASP A 39 2.63 7.03 -18.81
CA ASP A 39 2.84 7.54 -17.45
C ASP A 39 1.51 7.69 -16.72
N TYR A 40 1.57 7.62 -15.39
CA TYR A 40 0.38 7.82 -14.57
C TYR A 40 -0.14 9.25 -14.77
N VAL A 41 -1.40 9.35 -15.16
CA VAL A 41 -2.16 10.60 -15.18
C VAL A 41 -3.28 10.44 -14.17
N ALA A 42 -3.32 11.34 -13.19
CA ALA A 42 -4.39 11.33 -12.19
C ALA A 42 -5.76 11.48 -12.90
N PRO A 43 -6.75 10.64 -12.56
CA PRO A 43 -8.07 10.76 -13.16
C PRO A 43 -8.70 12.09 -12.78
N THR A 44 -9.31 12.78 -13.74
CA THR A 44 -10.13 13.95 -13.48
C THR A 44 -11.41 13.51 -12.78
N ILE A 45 -11.64 14.00 -11.57
CA ILE A 45 -12.85 13.73 -10.81
C ILE A 45 -13.86 14.84 -11.14
N ASP A 46 -15.01 14.47 -11.71
CA ASP A 46 -16.13 15.38 -11.93
C ASP A 46 -16.91 15.57 -10.62
N ALA A 47 -16.36 16.39 -9.74
CA ALA A 47 -16.97 16.79 -8.48
C ALA A 47 -17.26 18.29 -8.50
N ALA A 48 -18.31 18.71 -7.80
CA ALA A 48 -18.58 20.13 -7.62
C ALA A 48 -17.40 20.83 -6.93
N ASP A 49 -16.99 22.00 -7.43
CA ASP A 49 -15.90 22.80 -6.87
C ASP A 49 -16.16 23.20 -5.40
N GLN A 50 -17.43 23.19 -4.99
CA GLN A 50 -17.86 23.60 -3.66
C GLN A 50 -18.96 22.66 -3.14
N TRP A 51 -18.95 22.47 -1.83
CA TRP A 51 -20.06 21.82 -1.13
C TRP A 51 -21.33 22.67 -1.27
N SER A 52 -22.49 22.01 -1.40
CA SER A 52 -23.79 22.69 -1.52
C SER A 52 -24.14 23.54 -0.30
N THR A 53 -23.56 23.20 0.86
CA THR A 53 -23.58 24.02 2.07
C THR A 53 -22.36 24.93 2.09
N SER A 54 -22.56 26.24 1.96
CA SER A 54 -21.49 27.23 2.08
C SER A 54 -20.85 27.14 3.47
N ALA A 55 -19.62 26.66 3.54
CA ALA A 55 -18.82 26.72 4.76
C ALA A 55 -18.36 28.17 4.98
N ASN A 56 -19.23 29.04 5.50
CA ASN A 56 -18.82 30.29 6.16
C ASN A 56 -18.07 30.01 7.49
N ALA A 57 -17.49 28.82 7.65
CA ALA A 57 -17.03 28.24 8.90
C ALA A 57 -15.65 27.57 8.77
N VAL A 58 -14.85 27.95 7.76
CA VAL A 58 -13.42 27.62 7.80
C VAL A 58 -12.80 28.56 8.83
N ASN A 59 -12.73 28.09 10.08
CA ASN A 59 -11.95 28.76 11.11
C ASN A 59 -10.46 28.67 10.67
N PRO A 60 -9.80 29.79 10.32
CA PRO A 60 -8.40 29.77 9.90
C PRO A 60 -7.46 29.29 11.02
N ASP A 61 -7.91 29.38 12.27
CA ASP A 61 -7.18 28.94 13.46
C ASP A 61 -7.55 27.50 13.86
N ALA A 62 -8.29 26.76 13.04
CA ALA A 62 -8.60 25.37 13.31
C ALA A 62 -7.31 24.51 13.32
N PRO A 63 -7.20 23.55 14.24
CA PRO A 63 -6.11 22.60 14.24
C PRO A 63 -6.14 21.78 12.94
N PRO A 64 -4.99 21.21 12.53
CA PRO A 64 -4.94 20.33 11.38
C PRO A 64 -5.93 19.18 11.57
N LEU A 65 -6.51 18.68 10.48
CA LEU A 65 -7.51 17.59 10.53
C LEU A 65 -6.96 16.33 11.23
N SER A 66 -5.65 16.14 11.25
CA SER A 66 -4.96 15.07 11.98
C SER A 66 -5.10 15.18 13.51
N GLU A 67 -5.56 16.31 14.03
CA GLU A 67 -5.68 16.64 15.46
C GLU A 67 -7.05 17.27 15.79
N TRP A 68 -8.07 17.00 14.96
CA TRP A 68 -9.39 17.63 15.03
C TRP A 68 -10.07 17.57 16.41
N TRP A 69 -9.78 16.54 17.22
CA TRP A 69 -10.37 16.37 18.55
C TRP A 69 -9.92 17.44 19.56
N THR A 70 -8.80 18.13 19.29
CA THR A 70 -8.31 19.21 20.15
C THR A 70 -9.28 20.40 20.19
N LEU A 71 -10.17 20.53 19.20
CA LEU A 71 -11.25 21.51 19.18
C LEU A 71 -12.20 21.42 20.38
N PHE A 72 -12.36 20.23 20.98
CA PHE A 72 -13.22 20.05 22.15
C PHE A 72 -12.58 20.52 23.45
N ASN A 73 -11.26 20.75 23.46
CA ASN A 73 -10.50 21.17 24.63
C ASN A 73 -10.75 20.27 25.87
N ASP A 74 -10.85 18.96 25.65
CA ASP A 74 -11.09 17.96 26.69
C ASP A 74 -9.82 17.10 26.91
N PRO A 75 -9.10 17.29 28.04
CA PRO A 75 -7.86 16.55 28.30
C PRO A 75 -8.09 15.05 28.55
N THR A 76 -9.30 14.64 28.92
CA THR A 76 -9.65 13.23 29.12
C THR A 76 -9.77 12.52 27.78
N LEU A 77 -10.46 13.16 26.82
CA LEU A 77 -10.56 12.67 25.44
C LEU A 77 -9.17 12.55 24.81
N GLU A 78 -8.35 13.59 24.94
CA GLU A 78 -6.98 13.60 24.42
C GLU A 78 -6.14 12.46 24.99
N ASN A 79 -6.23 12.23 26.31
CA ASN A 79 -5.55 11.12 26.97
C ASN A 79 -5.99 9.75 26.42
N TYR A 80 -7.28 9.52 26.20
CA TYR A 80 -7.77 8.26 25.62
C TYR A 80 -7.31 8.06 24.18
N ILE A 81 -7.29 9.12 23.37
CA ILE A 81 -6.77 9.07 22.00
C ILE A 81 -5.28 8.71 22.03
N ASN A 82 -4.49 9.37 22.86
CA ASN A 82 -3.06 9.11 22.98
C ASN A 82 -2.77 7.66 23.42
N GLN A 83 -3.52 7.15 24.39
CA GLN A 83 -3.42 5.74 24.81
C GLN A 83 -3.79 4.78 23.68
N ALA A 84 -4.87 5.06 22.94
CA ALA A 84 -5.27 4.25 21.81
C ALA A 84 -4.18 4.23 20.72
N VAL A 85 -3.64 5.38 20.33
CA VAL A 85 -2.57 5.48 19.32
C VAL A 85 -1.30 4.74 19.78
N ALA A 86 -0.94 4.83 21.06
CA ALA A 86 0.24 4.17 21.62
C ALA A 86 0.13 2.64 21.66
N HIS A 87 -1.07 2.10 21.94
CA HIS A 87 -1.24 0.67 22.25
C HIS A 87 -2.07 -0.12 21.22
N ASN A 88 -2.62 0.53 20.19
CA ASN A 88 -3.46 -0.15 19.21
C ASN A 88 -2.65 -1.09 18.28
N ARG A 89 -3.06 -2.37 18.25
CA ARG A 89 -2.42 -3.42 17.44
C ARG A 89 -2.71 -3.29 15.95
N THR A 90 -3.88 -2.80 15.57
CA THR A 90 -4.24 -2.52 14.18
C THR A 90 -3.31 -1.46 13.57
N LEU A 91 -3.03 -0.38 14.33
CA LEU A 91 -2.04 0.62 13.90
C LEU A 91 -0.62 0.04 13.82
N SER A 92 -0.26 -0.85 14.76
CA SER A 92 1.04 -1.55 14.73
C SER A 92 1.18 -2.44 13.48
N ILE A 93 0.12 -3.15 13.09
CA ILE A 93 0.07 -3.94 11.85
C ILE A 93 0.24 -3.03 10.63
N ALA A 94 -0.46 -1.89 10.60
CA ALA A 94 -0.35 -0.93 9.51
C ALA A 94 1.09 -0.39 9.34
N LYS A 95 1.77 -0.07 10.46
CA LYS A 95 3.20 0.32 10.45
C LYS A 95 4.10 -0.79 9.91
N THR A 96 3.88 -2.04 10.31
CA THR A 96 4.63 -3.20 9.79
C THR A 96 4.39 -3.42 8.30
N ASN A 97 3.18 -3.16 7.80
CA ASN A 97 2.89 -3.25 6.37
C ASN A 97 3.70 -2.23 5.54
N ILE A 98 4.02 -1.06 6.09
CA ILE A 98 4.96 -0.11 5.45
C ILE A 98 6.35 -0.74 5.33
N LEU A 99 6.86 -1.37 6.39
CA LEU A 99 8.16 -2.05 6.36
C LEU A 99 8.17 -3.18 5.33
N ARG A 100 7.08 -3.97 5.25
CA ARG A 100 6.90 -5.01 4.23
C ARG A 100 6.93 -4.42 2.82
N ALA A 101 6.17 -3.35 2.57
CA ALA A 101 6.15 -2.68 1.28
C ALA A 101 7.53 -2.13 0.90
N HIS A 102 8.26 -1.58 1.86
CA HIS A 102 9.62 -1.09 1.66
C HIS A 102 10.59 -2.23 1.31
N ALA A 103 10.47 -3.40 1.94
CA ALA A 103 11.29 -4.57 1.61
C ALA A 103 11.00 -5.07 0.18
N LEU A 104 9.72 -5.13 -0.20
CA LEU A 104 9.32 -5.51 -1.56
C LEU A 104 9.80 -4.49 -2.60
N ARG A 105 9.78 -3.20 -2.30
CA ARG A 105 10.35 -2.15 -3.14
C ARG A 105 11.86 -2.34 -3.35
N ARG A 106 12.60 -2.68 -2.29
CA ARG A 106 14.04 -3.00 -2.42
C ARG A 106 14.27 -4.24 -3.28
N GLN A 107 13.46 -5.29 -3.12
CA GLN A 107 13.52 -6.49 -3.94
C GLN A 107 13.21 -6.20 -5.41
N ALA A 108 12.23 -5.34 -5.71
CA ALA A 108 11.96 -4.93 -7.09
C ALA A 108 13.14 -4.14 -7.68
N GLY A 109 13.73 -3.23 -6.91
CA GLY A 109 14.89 -2.45 -7.32
C GLY A 109 16.18 -3.27 -7.49
N SER A 110 16.32 -4.42 -6.83
CA SER A 110 17.50 -5.27 -6.99
C SER A 110 17.57 -5.95 -8.36
N LEU A 111 16.43 -6.13 -9.04
CA LEU A 111 16.36 -6.76 -10.37
C LEU A 111 17.10 -5.98 -11.45
N VAL A 112 17.36 -4.68 -11.25
CA VAL A 112 18.12 -3.84 -12.19
C VAL A 112 19.61 -4.20 -12.18
N PHE A 113 20.09 -4.88 -11.13
CA PHE A 113 21.47 -5.29 -10.97
C PHE A 113 21.66 -6.77 -11.35
N PRO A 114 22.87 -7.19 -11.75
CA PRO A 114 23.17 -8.60 -11.97
C PRO A 114 23.04 -9.41 -10.68
N THR A 115 22.46 -10.61 -10.78
CA THR A 115 22.47 -11.61 -9.71
C THR A 115 23.66 -12.52 -9.90
N ILE A 116 24.37 -12.84 -8.82
CA ILE A 116 25.51 -13.76 -8.82
C ILE A 116 25.16 -14.94 -7.92
N ASP A 117 25.17 -16.13 -8.49
CA ASP A 117 24.83 -17.37 -7.80
C ASP A 117 26.01 -18.36 -7.85
N GLY A 118 26.24 -19.05 -6.74
CA GLY A 118 27.23 -20.11 -6.64
C GLY A 118 26.54 -21.45 -6.48
N SER A 119 26.93 -22.46 -7.26
CA SER A 119 26.39 -23.81 -7.15
C SER A 119 27.50 -24.83 -6.96
N LEU A 120 27.20 -25.84 -6.14
CA LEU A 120 28.00 -27.05 -5.95
C LEU A 120 27.06 -28.24 -6.06
N SER A 121 27.34 -29.17 -6.96
CA SER A 121 26.54 -30.38 -7.16
C SER A 121 27.41 -31.61 -7.30
N HIS A 122 26.86 -32.74 -6.88
CA HIS A 122 27.45 -34.06 -7.03
C HIS A 122 26.40 -34.98 -7.65
N SER A 123 26.74 -35.64 -8.76
CA SER A 123 25.87 -36.58 -9.43
C SER A 123 26.60 -37.91 -9.63
N ARG A 124 25.90 -39.00 -9.37
CA ARG A 124 26.43 -40.36 -9.54
C ARG A 124 25.51 -41.13 -10.45
N GLN A 125 26.03 -41.53 -11.60
CA GLN A 125 25.29 -42.25 -12.62
C GLN A 125 25.90 -43.64 -12.79
N GLY A 126 25.05 -44.66 -12.95
CA GLY A 126 25.50 -46.02 -13.21
C GLY A 126 24.47 -46.77 -14.04
N THR A 127 24.95 -47.76 -14.80
CA THR A 127 24.09 -48.67 -15.56
C THR A 127 23.74 -49.89 -14.70
N SER A 128 22.46 -50.26 -14.68
CA SER A 128 22.03 -51.53 -14.08
C SER A 128 22.42 -52.67 -15.02
N GLY A 129 23.15 -53.66 -14.52
CA GLY A 129 23.79 -54.74 -15.30
C GLY A 129 22.86 -55.75 -15.99
N THR A 130 21.66 -55.33 -16.41
CA THR A 130 20.67 -56.16 -17.13
C THR A 130 20.84 -56.07 -18.65
N THR A 131 21.75 -55.25 -19.16
CA THR A 131 22.09 -55.17 -20.58
C THR A 131 23.24 -56.11 -20.92
N SER A 132 23.09 -56.88 -22.01
CA SER A 132 23.94 -57.98 -22.52
C SER A 132 25.39 -57.62 -22.88
N ASP A 133 25.84 -56.40 -22.57
CA ASP A 133 27.16 -55.89 -22.90
C ASP A 133 28.10 -55.99 -21.69
N THR A 134 28.85 -57.09 -21.66
CA THR A 134 29.77 -57.47 -20.58
C THR A 134 30.92 -56.47 -20.38
N PHE A 135 31.15 -55.55 -21.33
CA PHE A 135 32.23 -54.56 -21.26
C PHE A 135 31.88 -53.29 -20.46
N SER A 136 30.60 -53.03 -20.19
CA SER A 136 30.13 -51.82 -19.50
C SER A 136 29.19 -52.10 -18.31
N ALA A 137 28.98 -53.38 -17.99
CA ALA A 137 28.19 -53.82 -16.84
C ALA A 137 28.82 -53.32 -15.52
N GLY A 138 28.12 -52.44 -14.82
CA GLY A 138 28.57 -51.89 -13.53
C GLY A 138 29.44 -50.63 -13.63
N SER A 139 29.55 -50.02 -14.81
CA SER A 139 30.24 -48.73 -14.97
C SER A 139 29.55 -47.66 -14.13
N ARG A 140 30.30 -47.06 -13.21
CA ARG A 140 29.79 -46.07 -12.27
C ARG A 140 30.60 -44.80 -12.36
N ARG A 141 29.94 -43.73 -12.82
CA ARG A 141 30.54 -42.41 -12.99
C ARG A 141 30.08 -41.50 -11.88
N THR A 142 31.04 -40.79 -11.30
CA THR A 142 30.79 -39.77 -10.29
C THR A 142 31.24 -38.44 -10.87
N LEU A 143 30.38 -37.44 -10.82
CA LEU A 143 30.58 -36.10 -11.35
C LEU A 143 30.43 -35.11 -10.19
N TYR A 144 31.42 -34.24 -10.04
CA TYR A 144 31.37 -33.10 -9.14
C TYR A 144 31.39 -31.85 -10.02
N ASN A 145 30.43 -30.95 -9.83
CA ASN A 145 30.39 -29.67 -10.54
C ASN A 145 30.35 -28.54 -9.51
N ALA A 146 31.21 -27.55 -9.69
CA ALA A 146 31.15 -26.29 -8.97
C ALA A 146 31.16 -25.17 -10.00
N GLY A 147 30.33 -24.16 -9.82
CA GLY A 147 30.22 -23.06 -10.77
C GLY A 147 29.73 -21.79 -10.10
N ILE A 148 30.13 -20.66 -10.69
CA ILE A 148 29.57 -19.35 -10.38
C ILE A 148 28.87 -18.89 -11.66
N GLU A 149 27.60 -18.52 -11.54
CA GLU A 149 26.78 -18.01 -12.62
C GLU A 149 26.41 -16.55 -12.33
N THR A 150 26.34 -15.74 -13.38
CA THR A 150 25.89 -14.34 -13.27
C THR A 150 24.83 -14.10 -14.31
N THR A 151 23.65 -13.67 -13.84
CA THR A 151 22.48 -13.46 -14.68
C THR A 151 22.07 -12.00 -14.61
N TRP A 152 21.88 -11.38 -15.78
CA TRP A 152 21.46 -9.99 -15.87
C TRP A 152 20.51 -9.79 -17.05
N GLU A 153 19.44 -9.05 -16.81
CA GLU A 153 18.46 -8.66 -17.82
C GLU A 153 18.66 -7.18 -18.17
N LEU A 154 18.86 -6.89 -19.45
CA LEU A 154 18.94 -5.52 -19.97
C LEU A 154 17.54 -4.93 -20.12
N ASP A 155 17.25 -3.85 -19.38
CA ASP A 155 15.93 -3.19 -19.40
C ASP A 155 15.74 -2.27 -20.63
N ILE A 156 15.72 -2.85 -21.84
CA ILE A 156 15.63 -2.10 -23.10
C ILE A 156 14.26 -1.40 -23.24
N PHE A 157 13.19 -2.06 -22.78
CA PHE A 157 11.81 -1.58 -22.93
C PHE A 157 11.25 -0.94 -21.65
N GLY A 158 12.02 -0.88 -20.56
CA GLY A 158 11.59 -0.24 -19.31
C GLY A 158 10.70 -1.10 -18.41
N GLY A 159 10.63 -2.42 -18.62
CA GLY A 159 9.83 -3.34 -17.81
C GLY A 159 10.27 -3.36 -16.34
N LEU A 160 11.59 -3.44 -16.08
CA LEU A 160 12.12 -3.42 -14.71
C LEU A 160 11.92 -2.06 -14.04
N ARG A 161 12.06 -0.97 -14.80
CA ARG A 161 11.74 0.37 -14.32
C ARG A 161 10.27 0.50 -13.93
N ARG A 162 9.33 0.04 -14.77
CA ARG A 162 7.89 0.06 -14.47
C ARG A 162 7.54 -0.83 -13.27
N GLN A 163 8.19 -1.98 -13.11
CA GLN A 163 8.02 -2.84 -11.94
C GLN A 163 8.50 -2.17 -10.64
N THR A 164 9.59 -1.40 -10.69
CA THR A 164 10.08 -0.61 -9.55
C THR A 164 9.10 0.50 -9.21
N SER A 165 8.65 1.28 -10.20
CA SER A 165 7.64 2.33 -9.99
C SER A 165 6.32 1.79 -9.42
N ALA A 166 5.87 0.60 -9.86
CA ALA A 166 4.70 -0.05 -9.30
C ALA A 166 4.90 -0.43 -7.82
N SER A 167 6.13 -0.76 -7.42
CA SER A 167 6.46 -1.08 -6.03
C SER A 167 6.61 0.19 -5.16
N ASP A 168 7.07 1.30 -5.74
CA ASP A 168 7.05 2.62 -5.09
C ASP A 168 5.60 3.05 -4.80
N ALA A 169 4.69 2.94 -5.77
CA ALA A 169 3.27 3.26 -5.58
C ALA A 169 2.61 2.38 -4.50
N ARG A 170 3.01 1.11 -4.37
CA ARG A 170 2.54 0.22 -3.28
C ARG A 170 3.04 0.66 -1.91
N LEU A 171 4.27 1.20 -1.83
CA LEU A 171 4.80 1.77 -0.59
C LEU A 171 4.02 3.02 -0.19
N GLU A 172 3.77 3.93 -1.13
CA GLU A 172 2.93 5.12 -0.90
C GLU A 172 1.53 4.74 -0.44
N SER A 173 0.90 3.75 -1.08
CA SER A 173 -0.39 3.21 -0.66
C SER A 173 -0.36 2.64 0.77
N ALA A 174 0.71 1.94 1.15
CA ALA A 174 0.85 1.42 2.52
C ALA A 174 0.96 2.55 3.57
N ILE A 175 1.62 3.66 3.23
CA ILE A 175 1.70 4.85 4.08
C ILE A 175 0.31 5.48 4.24
N ALA A 176 -0.38 5.74 3.13
CA ALA A 176 -1.73 6.30 3.14
C ALA A 176 -2.72 5.41 3.93
N ASN A 177 -2.63 4.09 3.78
CA ASN A 177 -3.44 3.14 4.55
C ASN A 177 -3.19 3.23 6.06
N LYS A 178 -1.94 3.46 6.51
CA LYS A 178 -1.63 3.69 7.93
C LYS A 178 -2.26 4.99 8.44
N ASP A 179 -2.36 6.02 7.61
CA ASP A 179 -3.04 7.27 7.97
C ASP A 179 -4.56 7.07 8.09
N THR A 180 -5.17 6.33 7.15
CA THR A 180 -6.59 5.95 7.23
C THR A 180 -6.90 5.14 8.49
N VAL A 181 -6.05 4.15 8.83
CA VAL A 181 -6.21 3.35 10.06
C VAL A 181 -6.11 4.23 11.30
N LEU A 182 -5.15 5.15 11.35
CA LEU A 182 -5.01 6.10 12.46
C LEU A 182 -6.27 6.96 12.61
N LEU A 183 -6.77 7.54 11.52
CA LEU A 183 -8.00 8.34 11.53
C LEU A 183 -9.20 7.53 12.02
N GLY A 184 -9.35 6.29 11.57
CA GLY A 184 -10.41 5.38 12.02
C GLY A 184 -10.34 5.12 13.53
N ILE A 185 -9.15 4.84 14.07
CA ILE A 185 -8.97 4.62 15.52
C ILE A 185 -9.35 5.87 16.32
N VAL A 186 -8.84 7.03 15.93
CA VAL A 186 -9.15 8.31 16.60
C VAL A 186 -10.66 8.59 16.55
N THR A 187 -11.30 8.37 15.40
CA THR A 187 -12.73 8.58 15.21
C THR A 187 -13.56 7.66 16.10
N GLU A 188 -13.19 6.38 16.19
CA GLU A 188 -13.89 5.40 17.02
C GLU A 188 -13.77 5.71 18.51
N VAL A 189 -12.58 6.14 18.96
CA VAL A 189 -12.36 6.59 20.35
C VAL A 189 -13.22 7.82 20.64
N GLY A 190 -13.20 8.82 19.77
CA GLY A 190 -13.99 10.03 19.93
C GLY A 190 -15.50 9.74 20.00
N ARG A 191 -16.00 8.92 19.07
CA ARG A 191 -17.40 8.49 19.07
C ARG A 191 -17.78 7.78 20.37
N THR A 192 -17.01 6.76 20.74
CA THR A 192 -17.28 5.96 21.95
C THR A 192 -17.25 6.84 23.21
N TYR A 193 -16.31 7.78 23.28
CA TYR A 193 -16.22 8.73 24.38
C TYR A 193 -17.50 9.57 24.54
N PHE A 194 -17.98 10.17 23.45
CA PHE A 194 -19.20 10.97 23.49
C PHE A 194 -20.46 10.12 23.72
N ASP A 195 -20.50 8.88 23.25
CA ASP A 195 -21.57 7.93 23.55
C ASP A 195 -21.64 7.66 25.07
N VAL A 196 -20.50 7.43 25.73
CA VAL A 196 -20.43 7.24 27.19
C VAL A 196 -20.88 8.51 27.94
N LEU A 197 -20.43 9.69 27.55
CA LEU A 197 -20.87 10.95 28.15
C LEU A 197 -22.39 11.15 28.01
N GLY A 198 -22.95 10.86 26.83
CA GLY A 198 -24.39 10.93 26.58
C GLY A 198 -25.17 9.98 27.48
N LEU A 199 -24.68 8.75 27.67
CA LEU A 199 -25.30 7.78 28.57
C LEU A 199 -25.24 8.23 30.04
N GLN A 200 -24.11 8.77 30.49
CA GLN A 200 -23.99 9.33 31.85
C GLN A 200 -24.99 10.46 32.08
N LYS A 201 -25.13 11.37 31.12
CA LYS A 201 -26.11 12.46 31.21
C LYS A 201 -27.55 11.95 31.24
N ARG A 202 -27.84 10.88 30.49
CA ARG A 202 -29.16 10.24 30.51
C ARG A 202 -29.47 9.61 31.86
N ILE A 203 -28.50 8.94 32.48
CA ILE A 203 -28.64 8.39 33.85
C ILE A 203 -28.95 9.53 34.83
N GLU A 204 -28.17 10.61 34.80
CA GLU A 204 -28.36 11.78 35.67
C GLU A 204 -29.78 12.36 35.56
N ILE A 205 -30.31 12.49 34.33
CA ILE A 205 -31.67 13.00 34.09
C ILE A 205 -32.73 12.04 34.63
N VAL A 206 -32.56 10.73 34.42
CA VAL A 206 -33.50 9.72 34.90
C VAL A 206 -33.54 9.68 36.43
N GLU A 207 -32.38 9.77 37.09
CA GLU A 207 -32.31 9.82 38.56
C GLU A 207 -33.01 11.07 39.12
N LYS A 208 -32.82 12.24 38.49
CA LYS A 208 -33.56 13.46 38.85
C LYS A 208 -35.06 13.29 38.68
N ASN A 209 -35.50 12.65 37.60
CA ASN A 209 -36.93 12.38 37.39
C ASN A 209 -37.50 11.44 38.45
N ILE A 210 -36.77 10.38 38.84
CA ILE A 210 -37.18 9.47 39.92
C ILE A 210 -37.28 10.24 41.24
N ALA A 211 -36.30 11.07 41.57
CA ALA A 211 -36.32 11.87 42.79
C ALA A 211 -37.52 12.84 42.82
N LEU A 212 -37.81 13.52 41.71
CA LEU A 212 -38.98 14.39 41.59
C LEU A 212 -40.29 13.62 41.75
N GLN A 213 -40.44 12.47 41.09
CA GLN A 213 -41.63 11.62 41.24
C GLN A 213 -41.81 11.15 42.68
N ALA A 214 -40.73 10.76 43.37
CA ALA A 214 -40.79 10.37 44.77
C ALA A 214 -41.21 11.53 45.70
N THR A 215 -40.77 12.76 45.41
CA THR A 215 -41.21 13.96 46.16
C THR A 215 -42.68 14.27 45.89
N THR A 216 -43.12 14.22 44.63
CA THR A 216 -44.53 14.43 44.28
C THR A 216 -45.43 13.38 44.93
N PHE A 217 -45.02 12.11 44.92
CA PHE A 217 -45.76 11.03 45.57
C PHE A 217 -45.93 11.28 47.07
N ARG A 218 -44.85 11.65 47.78
CA ARG A 218 -44.93 11.98 49.22
C ARG A 218 -45.85 13.18 49.50
N LEU A 219 -45.81 14.22 48.67
CA LEU A 219 -46.68 15.37 48.84
C LEU A 219 -48.16 15.00 48.71
N ILE A 220 -48.49 14.14 47.74
CA ILE A 220 -49.86 13.64 47.55
C ILE A 220 -50.26 12.74 48.73
N GLU A 221 -49.36 11.88 49.22
CA GLU A 221 -49.58 11.05 50.41
C GLU A 221 -49.87 11.89 51.66
N ASP A 222 -49.09 12.95 51.90
CA ASP A 222 -49.30 13.88 53.01
C ASP A 222 -50.66 14.60 52.91
N LEU A 223 -51.07 15.03 51.71
CA LEU A 223 -52.37 15.66 51.46
C LEU A 223 -53.53 14.69 51.67
N PHE A 224 -53.40 13.44 51.23
CA PHE A 224 -54.40 12.40 51.47
C PHE A 224 -54.58 12.12 52.96
N ASN A 225 -53.48 11.97 53.70
CA ASN A 225 -53.51 11.76 55.15
C ASN A 225 -54.13 12.94 55.92
N ALA A 226 -54.04 14.15 55.37
CA ALA A 226 -54.70 15.35 55.90
C ALA A 226 -56.20 15.45 55.51
N GLY A 227 -56.71 14.55 54.66
CA GLY A 227 -58.09 14.54 54.17
C GLY A 227 -58.38 15.49 53.00
N GLU A 228 -57.34 16.06 52.39
CA GLU A 228 -57.42 17.06 51.32
C GLU A 228 -57.21 16.46 49.91
N ALA A 229 -56.94 15.14 49.80
CA ALA A 229 -56.81 14.42 48.53
C ALA A 229 -57.59 13.10 48.54
N THR A 230 -57.89 12.55 47.35
CA THR A 230 -58.70 11.33 47.20
C THR A 230 -57.83 10.10 46.91
N GLU A 231 -58.33 8.89 47.19
CA GLU A 231 -57.59 7.63 46.94
C GLU A 231 -57.21 7.45 45.45
N PHE A 232 -57.97 8.09 44.55
CA PHE A 232 -57.66 8.13 43.11
C PHE A 232 -56.39 8.92 42.77
N ASP A 233 -56.00 9.89 43.59
CA ASP A 233 -54.79 10.69 43.38
C ASP A 233 -53.50 9.93 43.79
N LEU A 234 -53.65 8.85 44.58
CA LEU A 234 -52.57 7.98 45.05
C LEU A 234 -52.30 6.74 44.16
N SER A 235 -53.26 6.38 43.30
CA SER A 235 -53.23 5.15 42.48
C SER A 235 -52.62 5.33 41.09
#